data_AF-A0A925YG32-F1
#
_entry.id   AF-A0A925YG32-F1
#
_cell.length_a   1.000
_cell.length_b   1.000
_cell.length_c   1.000
_cell.angle_alpha   90.00
_cell.angle_beta   90.00
_cell.angle_gamma   90.00
#
_symmetry.space_group_name_H-M   'P 1'
#
loop_
_entity.id
_entity.type
_entity.pdbx_description
1 polymer ?
#
loop_
_entity_poly.entity_id
_entity_poly.type
_entity_poly.pdbx_seq_one_letter_code
_entity_poly.pdbx_strand_id
1 'polypeptide(L)' 'AVAPDIGGRLSGLQSWRISESYYNSDSDPDGMPVFQTSYRLYENGVSDELTLDFGTYAFEGVLSRLDLFDGTACR' A
#
# COMPACT_ATOMS: atom_id res chain seq x y z
N ALA A 1 3.30 9.72 11.05
CA ALA A 1 3.00 10.99 10.35
C ALA A 1 3.75 10.99 9.03
N VAL A 2 3.06 11.24 7.91
CA VAL A 2 3.69 11.35 6.59
C VAL A 2 4.61 12.58 6.60
N ALA A 3 5.82 12.45 6.05
CA ALA A 3 6.75 13.58 5.99
C ALA A 3 6.09 14.75 5.20
N PRO A 4 6.31 16.02 5.61
CA PRO A 4 5.57 17.16 5.07
C PRO A 4 5.71 17.34 3.55
N ASP A 5 6.81 16.87 2.97
CA ASP A 5 7.09 16.92 1.53
C ASP A 5 6.24 15.92 0.72
N ILE A 6 6.00 14.73 1.26
CA ILE A 6 5.22 13.67 0.62
C ILE A 6 3.74 14.06 0.56
N GLY A 7 3.20 14.57 1.67
CA GLY A 7 1.80 15.01 1.73
C GLY A 7 1.47 16.07 0.69
N GLY A 8 2.40 17.01 0.43
CA GLY A 8 2.26 18.00 -0.63
C GLY A 8 2.29 17.41 -2.04
N ARG A 9 3.17 16.42 -2.29
CA ARG A 9 3.31 15.76 -3.60
C ARG A 9 2.10 14.89 -3.99
N LEU A 10 1.36 14.38 -3.01
CA LEU A 10 0.18 13.54 -3.21
C LEU A 10 -1.14 14.29 -2.96
N SER A 11 -1.07 15.55 -2.52
CA SER A 11 -2.25 16.36 -2.20
C SER A 11 -3.13 16.57 -3.42
N GLY A 12 -4.44 16.37 -3.25
CA GLY A 12 -5.44 16.57 -4.30
C GLY A 12 -5.66 15.38 -5.21
N LEU A 13 -4.81 14.34 -5.12
CA LEU A 13 -5.04 13.09 -5.82
C LEU A 13 -6.19 12.31 -5.18
N GLN A 14 -7.02 11.68 -6.00
CA GLN A 14 -7.97 10.68 -5.52
C GLN A 14 -7.22 9.48 -4.94
N SER A 15 -7.82 8.84 -3.94
CA SER A 15 -7.26 7.64 -3.34
C SER A 15 -8.33 6.69 -2.81
N TRP A 16 -7.96 5.42 -2.70
CA TRP A 16 -8.79 4.35 -2.17
C TRP A 16 -8.04 3.59 -1.09
N ARG A 17 -8.76 3.17 -0.04
CA ARG A 17 -8.22 2.22 0.93
C ARG A 17 -8.43 0.81 0.38
N ILE A 18 -7.33 0.14 0.10
CA ILE A 18 -7.30 -1.22 -0.40
C ILE A 18 -7.13 -2.17 0.77
N SER A 19 -7.86 -3.28 0.72
CA SER A 19 -7.68 -4.45 1.58
C SER A 19 -7.64 -5.67 0.68
N GLU A 20 -6.55 -6.41 0.73
CA GLU A 20 -6.29 -7.59 -0.07
C GLU A 20 -5.97 -8.76 0.87
N SER A 21 -6.39 -9.96 0.50
CA SER A 21 -6.14 -11.18 1.27
C SER A 21 -5.62 -12.25 0.35
N TYR A 22 -4.45 -12.78 0.67
CA TYR A 22 -3.75 -13.74 -0.17
C TYR A 22 -3.97 -15.16 0.34
N TYR A 23 -4.42 -16.04 -0.56
CA TYR A 23 -4.69 -17.45 -0.28
C TYR A 23 -3.83 -18.34 -1.17
N ASN A 24 -3.25 -19.38 -0.60
CA ASN A 24 -2.57 -20.45 -1.34
C ASN A 24 -2.79 -21.83 -0.65
N SER A 25 -2.01 -22.85 -1.01
CA SER A 25 -2.07 -24.18 -0.40
C SER A 25 -1.70 -24.24 1.09
N ASP A 26 -1.03 -23.23 1.62
CA ASP A 26 -0.64 -23.10 3.02
C ASP A 26 -1.71 -22.37 3.86
N SER A 27 -2.81 -21.93 3.24
CA SER A 27 -3.96 -21.37 3.95
C SER A 27 -4.52 -22.40 4.93
N ASP A 28 -4.98 -21.94 6.09
CA ASP A 28 -5.60 -22.80 7.10
C ASP A 28 -6.84 -23.53 6.50
N PRO A 29 -7.09 -24.81 6.81
CA PRO A 29 -8.35 -25.50 6.49
C PRO A 29 -9.63 -24.73 6.88
N ASP A 30 -9.58 -23.82 7.85
CA ASP A 30 -10.70 -22.92 8.21
C ASP A 30 -10.89 -21.74 7.23
N GLY A 31 -10.07 -21.65 6.18
CA GLY A 31 -10.18 -20.66 5.12
C GLY A 31 -9.60 -19.29 5.48
N MET A 32 -8.61 -19.24 6.37
CA MET A 32 -7.88 -18.00 6.67
C MET A 32 -6.76 -17.75 5.64
N PRO A 33 -6.56 -16.49 5.21
CA PRO A 33 -5.49 -16.15 4.27
C PRO A 33 -4.12 -16.34 4.90
N VAL A 34 -3.12 -16.55 4.06
CA VAL A 34 -1.70 -16.63 4.47
C VAL A 34 -1.21 -15.29 5.01
N PHE A 35 -1.64 -14.20 4.38
CA PHE A 35 -1.46 -12.85 4.88
C PHE A 35 -2.48 -11.91 4.24
N GLN A 36 -2.68 -10.77 4.88
CA GLN A 36 -3.53 -9.69 4.40
C GLN A 36 -2.71 -8.43 4.22
N THR A 37 -3.00 -7.67 3.17
CA THR A 37 -2.39 -6.36 2.96
C THR A 37 -3.46 -5.29 3.05
N SER A 38 -3.14 -4.17 3.68
CA SER A 38 -3.96 -2.97 3.59
C SER A 38 -3.09 -1.76 3.33
N TYR A 39 -3.54 -0.88 2.45
CA TYR A 39 -2.79 0.32 2.07
C TYR A 39 -3.74 1.34 1.46
N ARG A 40 -3.30 2.60 1.37
CA ARG A 40 -3.97 3.60 0.54
C ARG A 40 -3.29 3.62 -0.82
N LEU A 41 -4.08 3.53 -1.89
CA LEU A 41 -3.65 3.62 -3.27
C LEU A 41 -4.14 4.94 -3.87
N TYR A 42 -3.23 5.75 -4.39
CA TYR A 42 -3.54 7.00 -5.09
C TYR A 42 -3.76 6.73 -6.59
N GLU A 43 -4.51 7.61 -7.27
CA GLU A 43 -4.84 7.47 -8.70
C GLU A 43 -3.64 7.39 -9.64
N ASN A 44 -2.48 7.90 -9.22
CA ASN A 44 -1.22 7.80 -9.97
C ASN A 44 -0.44 6.49 -9.70
N GLY A 45 -0.98 5.59 -8.88
CA GLY A 45 -0.38 4.29 -8.55
C GLY A 45 0.59 4.31 -7.36
N VAL A 46 0.85 5.46 -6.73
CA VAL A 46 1.61 5.51 -5.48
C VAL A 46 0.77 4.89 -4.35
N SER A 47 1.41 4.16 -3.44
CA SER A 47 0.76 3.65 -2.22
C SER A 47 1.48 4.10 -0.95
N ASP A 48 0.73 4.38 0.10
CA ASP A 48 1.23 4.63 1.45
C ASP A 48 0.36 3.96 2.51
N GLU A 49 0.71 4.14 3.80
CA GLU A 49 0.02 3.49 4.92
C GLU A 49 -0.07 1.96 4.78
N LEU A 50 1.03 1.32 4.37
CA LEU A 50 1.06 -0.12 4.15
C LEU A 50 1.05 -0.89 5.48
N THR A 51 0.18 -1.87 5.58
CA THR A 51 0.19 -2.90 6.63
C THR A 51 0.22 -4.27 5.98
N LEU A 52 1.14 -5.12 6.42
CA LEU A 52 1.21 -6.54 6.06
C LEU A 52 0.92 -7.36 7.33
N ASP A 53 -0.23 -8.02 7.38
CA ASP A 53 -0.69 -8.79 8.52
C ASP A 53 -0.57 -10.30 8.25
N PHE A 54 0.23 -10.99 9.06
CA PHE A 54 0.46 -12.43 9.01
C PHE A 54 -0.30 -13.19 10.12
N GLY A 55 -1.27 -12.55 10.76
CA GLY A 55 -2.13 -13.07 11.82
C GLY A 55 -1.47 -13.07 13.21
N THR A 56 -0.19 -13.39 13.31
CA THR A 56 0.57 -13.41 14.58
C THR A 56 1.43 -12.18 14.80
N TYR A 57 1.76 -11.48 13.72
CA TYR A 57 2.51 -10.24 13.71
C TYR A 57 2.12 -9.44 12.47
N ALA A 58 2.37 -8.14 12.53
CA ALA A 58 2.17 -7.24 11.40
C ALA A 58 3.40 -6.35 11.20
N PHE A 59 3.65 -5.99 9.94
CA PHE A 59 4.60 -4.95 9.58
C PHE A 59 3.85 -3.70 9.13
N GLU A 60 4.27 -2.55 9.66
CA GLU A 60 3.79 -1.23 9.24
C GLU A 60 4.86 -0.53 8.38
N GLY A 61 4.46 -0.10 7.19
CA GLY A 61 5.26 0.65 6.25
C GLY A 61 4.79 2.10 6.18
N VAL A 62 5.67 3.03 6.58
CA VAL A 62 5.45 4.47 6.41
C VAL A 62 6.32 4.97 5.26
N LEU A 63 5.69 5.62 4.28
CA LEU A 63 6.41 6.26 3.18
C LEU A 63 7.28 7.39 3.75
N SER A 64 8.60 7.21 3.66
CA SER A 64 9.58 8.11 4.28
C SER A 64 10.23 9.08 3.29
N ARG A 65 10.16 8.77 1.98
CA ARG A 65 10.69 9.60 0.89
C ARG A 65 9.96 9.26 -0.40
N LEU A 66 9.63 10.28 -1.19
CA LEU A 66 8.98 10.13 -2.50
C LEU A 66 9.65 11.04 -3.52
N ASP A 67 10.41 10.47 -4.45
CA ASP A 67 10.97 11.18 -5.60
C ASP A 67 10.13 10.87 -6.85
N LEU A 68 9.42 11.88 -7.36
CA LEU A 68 8.61 11.76 -8.58
C LEU A 68 9.45 12.16 -9.79
N PHE A 69 9.39 11.36 -10.84
CA PHE A 69 10.06 11.61 -12.11
C PHE A 69 9.04 12.05 -13.16
N ASP A 70 9.48 12.86 -14.11
CA ASP A 70 8.65 13.23 -15.26
C ASP A 70 8.30 11.99 -16.10
N GLY A 71 7.03 11.87 -16.48
CA GLY A 71 6.58 10.80 -17.36
C GLY A 71 7.22 10.92 -18.74
N THR A 72 7.84 9.86 -19.24
CA THR A 72 8.24 9.79 -20.65
C THR A 72 7.00 9.81 -21.55
N ALA A 73 7.04 10.62 -22.60
CA ALA A 73 6.01 10.59 -23.64
C ALA A 73 5.85 9.16 -24.18
N CYS A 74 4.62 8.64 -24.16
CA CYS A 74 4.30 7.39 -24.82
C CYS A 74 4.64 7.49 -26.31
N ARG A 75 5.30 6.47 -26.86
CA ARG A 75 5.64 6.39 -28.28
C ARG A 75 4.58 5.62 -29.05
#